data_AF-A0A146KC34-F1
#
_entry.id   AF-A0A146KC34-F1
#
_cell.length_a   1.000
_cell.length_b   1.000
_cell.length_c   1.000
_cell.angle_alpha   90.00
_cell.angle_beta   90.00
_cell.angle_gamma   90.00
#
_symmetry.space_group_name_H-M   'P 1'
#
loop_
_entity.id
_entity.type
_entity.pdbx_description
1 polymer ?
#
loop_
_entity_poly.entity_id
_entity_poly.type
_entity_poly.pdbx_seq_one_letter_code
_entity_poly.pdbx_strand_id
1 'polypeptide(L)'
;TINKIEFGLQIKQFIQQNTKIYLSTEKEVFDQLQMMSKSLKRGIWQYVGSQLKIEAEAAKNFYHNTWSRQFYEKLGSAQVKLQNLIELHPSLDNTKIVDIYLESNLGMYSRRQLSQLLYKIRKNECYKKMDGFSINIEECVVFQDVFKLVNCN
;
A
#
# COMPACT_ATOMS: atom_id res chain seq x y z
N THR A 1 18.92 -9.21 10.13
CA THR A 1 17.72 -8.39 9.86
C THR A 1 17.90 -7.70 8.51
N ILE A 2 16.91 -7.74 7.63
CA ILE A 2 17.03 -7.17 6.27
C ILE A 2 17.02 -5.64 6.37
N ASN A 3 18.03 -4.96 5.82
CA ASN A 3 18.11 -3.50 5.79
C ASN A 3 17.25 -2.95 4.64
N LYS A 4 16.30 -2.06 4.96
CA LYS A 4 15.36 -1.48 3.99
C LYS A 4 16.05 -0.69 2.88
N ILE A 5 17.07 0.09 3.22
CA ILE A 5 17.78 0.97 2.27
C ILE A 5 18.54 0.10 1.26
N GLU A 6 19.32 -0.88 1.74
CA GLU A 6 20.05 -1.81 0.89
C GLU A 6 19.10 -2.62 -0.01
N PHE A 7 17.98 -3.09 0.55
CA PHE A 7 16.95 -3.80 -0.20
C PHE A 7 16.37 -2.95 -1.35
N GLY A 8 16.05 -1.67 -1.07
CA GLY A 8 15.59 -0.73 -2.08
C GLY A 8 16.62 -0.47 -3.17
N LEU A 9 17.91 -0.39 -2.82
CA LEU A 9 19.00 -0.23 -3.79
C LEU A 9 19.11 -1.43 -4.74
N GLN A 10 18.99 -2.65 -4.23
CA GLN A 10 19.04 -3.85 -5.08
C GLN A 10 17.87 -3.90 -6.06
N ILE A 11 16.67 -3.52 -5.62
CA ILE A 11 15.52 -3.43 -6.52
C ILE A 11 15.76 -2.36 -7.61
N LYS A 12 16.28 -1.18 -7.23
CA LYS A 12 16.61 -0.11 -8.19
C LYS A 12 17.59 -0.59 -9.25
N GLN A 13 18.65 -1.28 -8.82
CA GLN A 13 19.66 -1.84 -9.73
C GLN A 13 19.04 -2.86 -10.69
N PHE A 14 18.21 -3.79 -10.18
CA PHE A 14 17.51 -4.74 -11.02
C PHE A 14 16.66 -4.05 -12.09
N ILE A 15 15.86 -3.06 -11.69
CA ILE A 15 15.00 -2.33 -12.62
C ILE A 15 15.85 -1.59 -13.65
N GLN A 16 16.87 -0.84 -13.22
CA GLN A 16 17.74 -0.10 -14.12
C GLN A 16 18.44 -1.01 -15.15
N GLN A 17 18.87 -2.20 -14.74
CA GLN A 17 19.50 -3.17 -15.64
C GLN A 17 18.53 -3.67 -16.72
N ASN A 18 17.28 -3.92 -16.36
CA ASN A 18 16.27 -4.51 -17.24
C ASN A 18 15.48 -3.48 -18.07
N THR A 19 15.32 -2.25 -17.59
CA THR A 19 14.47 -1.23 -18.25
C THR A 19 15.22 0.03 -18.66
N LYS A 20 16.46 0.22 -18.21
CA LYS A 20 17.26 1.46 -18.38
C LYS A 20 16.63 2.70 -17.74
N ILE A 21 15.61 2.53 -16.89
CA ILE A 21 14.99 3.63 -16.16
C ILE A 21 15.76 3.87 -14.85
N TYR A 22 16.03 5.14 -14.55
CA TYR A 22 16.62 5.55 -13.29
C TYR A 22 15.52 5.97 -12.31
N LEU A 23 15.57 5.45 -11.09
CA LEU A 23 14.54 5.67 -10.07
C LEU A 23 15.18 6.26 -8.82
N SER A 24 14.69 7.42 -8.40
CA SER A 24 15.25 8.21 -7.31
C SER A 24 14.56 7.91 -5.97
N THR A 25 13.25 7.69 -5.98
CA THR A 25 12.45 7.48 -4.77
C THR A 25 11.98 6.03 -4.58
N GLU A 26 11.63 5.67 -3.35
CA GLU A 26 11.03 4.35 -3.06
C GLU A 26 9.65 4.20 -3.74
N LYS A 27 8.89 5.29 -3.83
CA LYS A 27 7.59 5.32 -4.50
C LYS A 27 7.73 5.03 -5.99
N GLU A 28 8.69 5.64 -6.67
CA GLU A 28 8.97 5.38 -8.10
C GLU A 28 9.32 3.92 -8.36
N VAL A 29 10.12 3.31 -7.46
CA VAL A 29 10.45 1.88 -7.51
C VAL A 29 9.22 1.01 -7.36
N PHE A 30 8.36 1.32 -6.39
CA PHE A 30 7.11 0.61 -6.23
C PHE A 30 6.23 0.74 -7.47
N ASP A 31 6.03 1.96 -7.96
CA ASP A 31 5.15 2.27 -9.10
C ASP A 31 5.64 1.54 -10.36
N GLN A 32 6.95 1.61 -10.62
CA GLN A 32 7.56 0.91 -11.75
C GLN A 32 7.42 -0.60 -11.62
N LEU A 33 7.63 -1.15 -10.41
CA LEU A 33 7.36 -2.57 -10.19
C LEU A 33 5.91 -2.90 -10.48
N GLN A 34 4.91 -2.14 -10.04
CA GLN A 34 3.52 -2.47 -10.36
C GLN A 34 3.26 -2.50 -11.88
N MET A 35 3.81 -1.54 -12.62
CA MET A 35 3.66 -1.42 -14.07
C MET A 35 4.42 -2.49 -14.87
N MET A 36 5.46 -3.10 -14.32
CA MET A 36 6.22 -4.15 -15.02
C MET A 36 5.38 -5.39 -15.30
N SER A 37 5.54 -5.93 -16.51
CA SER A 37 4.95 -7.21 -16.92
C SER A 37 5.48 -8.37 -16.08
N LYS A 38 4.75 -9.49 -16.05
CA LYS A 38 5.17 -10.71 -15.34
C LYS A 38 6.54 -11.22 -15.81
N SER A 39 6.86 -11.08 -17.10
CA SER A 39 8.16 -11.47 -17.66
C SER A 39 9.30 -10.61 -17.12
N LEU A 40 9.11 -9.29 -17.05
CA LEU A 40 10.11 -8.36 -16.52
C LEU A 40 10.31 -8.47 -15.00
N LYS A 41 9.27 -8.87 -14.25
CA LYS A 41 9.37 -9.16 -12.81
C LYS A 41 10.06 -10.48 -12.50
N ARG A 42 10.21 -11.36 -13.49
CA ARG A 42 10.73 -12.70 -13.26
C ARG A 42 12.16 -12.61 -12.78
N GLY A 43 12.47 -13.30 -11.68
CA GLY A 43 13.83 -13.32 -11.15
C GLY A 43 14.17 -12.19 -10.18
N ILE A 44 13.29 -11.21 -9.95
CA ILE A 44 13.64 -10.06 -9.09
C ILE A 44 13.97 -10.50 -7.66
N TRP A 45 13.20 -11.41 -7.08
CA TRP A 45 13.44 -11.88 -5.71
C TRP A 45 14.65 -12.79 -5.62
N GLN A 46 14.94 -13.55 -6.67
CA GLN A 46 16.17 -14.33 -6.78
C GLN A 46 17.38 -13.41 -6.86
N TYR A 47 17.30 -12.35 -7.68
CA TYR A 47 18.36 -11.35 -7.80
C TYR A 47 18.60 -10.66 -6.45
N VAL A 48 17.56 -10.05 -5.86
CA VAL A 48 17.68 -9.34 -4.59
C VAL A 48 18.16 -10.28 -3.47
N GLY A 49 17.64 -11.51 -3.43
CA GLY A 49 18.07 -12.54 -2.49
C GLY A 49 19.57 -12.86 -2.62
N SER A 50 20.06 -13.04 -3.85
CA SER A 50 21.49 -13.31 -4.10
C SER A 50 22.41 -12.17 -3.65
N GLN A 51 22.01 -10.92 -3.89
CA GLN A 51 22.81 -9.74 -3.53
C GLN A 51 22.86 -9.55 -2.01
N LEU A 52 21.77 -9.86 -1.31
CA LEU A 52 21.66 -9.70 0.14
C LEU A 52 21.99 -10.99 0.92
N LYS A 53 22.36 -12.07 0.23
CA LYS A 53 22.61 -13.40 0.81
C LYS A 53 21.44 -13.91 1.65
N ILE A 54 20.22 -13.72 1.15
CA ILE A 54 18.98 -14.24 1.74
C ILE A 54 18.22 -15.09 0.73
N GLU A 55 17.31 -15.92 1.24
CA GLU A 55 16.41 -16.67 0.36
C GLU A 55 15.46 -15.76 -0.41
N ALA A 56 15.15 -16.13 -1.65
CA ALA A 56 14.24 -15.36 -2.50
C ALA A 56 12.85 -15.19 -1.88
N GLU A 57 12.34 -16.20 -1.16
CA GLU A 57 11.04 -16.10 -0.47
C GLU A 57 11.08 -15.08 0.67
N ALA A 58 12.19 -15.01 1.41
CA ALA A 58 12.39 -13.99 2.44
C ALA A 58 12.43 -12.57 1.84
N ALA A 59 13.10 -12.40 0.69
CA ALA A 59 13.12 -11.14 -0.03
C ALA A 59 11.71 -10.70 -0.48
N LYS A 60 10.94 -11.62 -1.06
CA LYS A 60 9.55 -11.39 -1.48
C LYS A 60 8.66 -11.00 -0.30
N ASN A 61 8.74 -11.73 0.80
CA ASN A 61 7.94 -11.44 2.00
C ASN A 61 8.31 -10.08 2.59
N PHE A 62 9.59 -9.75 2.64
CA PHE A 62 10.05 -8.44 3.09
C PHE A 62 9.49 -7.31 2.21
N TYR A 63 9.56 -7.45 0.88
CA TYR A 63 8.97 -6.46 -0.04
C TYR A 63 7.48 -6.24 0.23
N HIS A 64 6.68 -7.30 0.29
CA HIS A 64 5.24 -7.18 0.52
C HIS A 64 4.88 -6.57 1.88
N ASN A 65 5.71 -6.80 2.90
CA ASN A 65 5.48 -6.27 4.24
C ASN A 65 5.99 -4.84 4.44
N THR A 66 6.95 -4.38 3.64
CA THR A 66 7.65 -3.10 3.86
C THR A 66 7.38 -2.06 2.76
N TRP A 67 7.12 -2.50 1.53
CA TRP A 67 6.96 -1.63 0.36
C TRP A 67 5.54 -1.73 -0.24
N SER A 68 4.53 -2.13 0.52
CA SER A 68 3.14 -2.01 0.08
C SER A 68 2.73 -0.54 -0.07
N ARG A 69 1.96 -0.18 -1.12
CA ARG A 69 1.54 1.21 -1.39
C ARG A 69 0.75 1.86 -0.24
N GLN A 70 0.20 1.07 0.69
CA GLN A 70 -0.39 1.52 1.96
C GLN A 70 0.56 2.37 2.83
N PHE A 71 1.87 2.28 2.59
CA PHE A 71 2.90 3.08 3.27
C PHE A 71 3.28 4.37 2.51
N TYR A 72 2.76 4.56 1.29
CA TYR A 72 3.10 5.68 0.41
C TYR A 72 1.89 6.54 0.00
N GLU A 73 0.65 6.02 0.10
CA GLU A 73 -0.58 6.81 -0.05
C GLU A 73 -1.30 6.95 1.29
N LYS A 74 -1.64 8.19 1.67
CA LYS A 74 -2.49 8.45 2.83
C LYS A 74 -3.90 7.89 2.55
N LEU A 75 -4.42 7.09 3.48
CA LEU A 75 -5.75 6.47 3.40
C LEU A 75 -6.91 7.46 3.13
N GLY A 76 -6.71 8.76 3.38
CA GLY A 76 -7.70 9.80 3.08
C GLY A 76 -8.07 9.88 1.59
N SER A 77 -7.13 9.64 0.66
CA SER A 77 -7.45 9.63 -0.78
C SER A 77 -8.29 8.41 -1.16
N ALA A 78 -8.10 7.27 -0.48
CA ALA A 78 -8.91 6.08 -0.65
C ALA A 78 -10.33 6.28 -0.11
N GLN A 79 -10.49 6.96 1.02
CA GLN A 79 -11.80 7.26 1.60
C GLN A 79 -12.69 8.04 0.63
N VAL A 80 -12.20 9.15 0.06
CA VAL A 80 -12.96 9.98 -0.90
C VAL A 80 -13.36 9.16 -2.12
N LYS A 81 -12.43 8.39 -2.69
CA LYS A 81 -12.72 7.54 -3.85
C LYS A 81 -13.73 6.43 -3.54
N LEU A 82 -13.67 5.81 -2.36
CA LEU A 82 -14.65 4.80 -1.93
C LEU A 82 -16.04 5.42 -1.72
N GLN A 83 -16.10 6.64 -1.18
CA GLN A 83 -17.35 7.35 -0.99
C GLN A 83 -18.03 7.67 -2.32
N ASN A 84 -17.26 8.16 -3.30
CA ASN A 84 -17.75 8.36 -4.67
C ASN A 84 -18.25 7.05 -5.30
N LEU A 85 -17.57 5.92 -5.08
CA LEU A 85 -18.02 4.61 -5.58
C LEU A 85 -19.34 4.16 -4.95
N ILE A 86 -19.55 4.43 -3.66
CA ILE A 86 -20.82 4.14 -2.98
C ILE A 86 -21.94 5.00 -3.58
N GLU A 87 -21.69 6.29 -3.81
CA GLU A 87 -22.66 7.21 -4.40
C GLU A 87 -23.02 6.82 -5.85
N LEU A 88 -22.04 6.39 -6.64
CA LEU A 88 -22.24 5.91 -8.02
C LEU A 88 -22.95 4.55 -8.08
N HIS A 89 -22.82 3.72 -7.04
CA HIS A 89 -23.35 2.36 -7.00
C HIS A 89 -24.08 2.07 -5.67
N PRO A 90 -25.22 2.73 -5.40
CA PRO A 90 -25.89 2.67 -4.09
C PRO A 90 -26.44 1.29 -3.73
N SER A 91 -26.71 0.44 -4.73
CA SER A 91 -27.25 -0.91 -4.55
C SER A 91 -26.19 -2.00 -4.35
N LEU A 92 -24.91 -1.69 -4.56
CA LEU A 92 -23.84 -2.69 -4.41
C LEU A 92 -23.49 -2.91 -2.94
N ASP A 93 -23.15 -4.14 -2.61
CA ASP A 93 -22.63 -4.48 -1.27
C ASP A 93 -21.17 -4.03 -1.11
N ASN A 94 -20.67 -4.12 0.13
CA ASN A 94 -19.32 -3.71 0.45
C ASN A 94 -18.26 -4.52 -0.30
N THR A 95 -18.50 -5.81 -0.53
CA THR A 95 -17.55 -6.70 -1.20
C THR A 95 -17.36 -6.26 -2.66
N LYS A 96 -18.46 -5.96 -3.36
CA LYS A 96 -18.43 -5.50 -4.76
C LYS A 96 -17.80 -4.13 -4.93
N ILE A 97 -18.04 -3.20 -4.00
CA ILE A 97 -17.36 -1.89 -4.02
C ILE A 97 -15.85 -2.04 -3.82
N VAL A 98 -15.42 -2.92 -2.90
CA VAL A 98 -14.00 -3.22 -2.68
C VAL A 98 -13.38 -3.88 -3.92
N ASP A 99 -14.11 -4.78 -4.59
CA ASP A 99 -13.65 -5.42 -5.83
C ASP A 99 -13.40 -4.37 -6.93
N ILE A 100 -14.38 -3.51 -7.20
CA ILE A 100 -14.27 -2.42 -8.20
C ILE A 100 -13.10 -1.49 -7.88
N TYR A 101 -12.94 -1.15 -6.60
CA TYR A 101 -11.85 -0.29 -6.16
C TYR A 101 -10.49 -0.97 -6.38
N LEU A 102 -10.36 -2.27 -6.04
CA LEU A 102 -9.13 -3.03 -6.21
C LEU A 102 -8.78 -3.27 -7.67
N GLU A 103 -9.75 -3.50 -8.54
CA GLU A 103 -9.54 -3.63 -9.99
C GLU A 103 -8.94 -2.35 -10.58
N SER A 104 -9.40 -1.20 -10.10
CA SER A 104 -8.91 0.12 -10.52
C SER A 104 -7.60 0.54 -9.83
N ASN A 105 -7.21 -0.15 -8.75
CA ASN A 105 -6.09 0.20 -7.87
C ASN A 105 -5.32 -1.06 -7.43
N LEU A 106 -4.96 -1.91 -8.40
CA LEU A 106 -4.33 -3.20 -8.15
C LEU A 106 -3.04 -3.05 -7.32
N GLY A 107 -2.94 -3.85 -6.26
CA GLY A 107 -1.78 -3.86 -5.37
C GLY A 107 -1.63 -2.62 -4.48
N MET A 108 -2.59 -1.70 -4.48
CA MET A 108 -2.51 -0.45 -3.73
C MET A 108 -2.96 -0.58 -2.27
N TYR A 109 -3.98 -1.41 -2.01
CA TYR A 109 -4.59 -1.58 -0.69
C TYR A 109 -4.92 -3.04 -0.41
N SER A 110 -4.86 -3.46 0.86
CA SER A 110 -5.39 -4.78 1.22
C SER A 110 -6.92 -4.75 1.25
N ARG A 111 -7.54 -5.84 0.77
CA ARG A 111 -9.00 -6.03 0.86
C ARG A 111 -9.52 -5.80 2.28
N ARG A 112 -8.77 -6.25 3.28
CA ARG A 112 -9.12 -6.08 4.70
C ARG A 112 -9.22 -4.62 5.11
N GLN A 113 -8.22 -3.80 4.76
CA GLN A 113 -8.23 -2.36 5.10
C GLN A 113 -9.38 -1.63 4.40
N LEU A 114 -9.60 -1.91 3.11
CA LEU A 114 -10.70 -1.29 2.36
C LEU A 114 -12.06 -1.69 2.95
N SER A 115 -12.22 -2.96 3.34
CA SER A 115 -13.46 -3.43 3.97
C SER A 115 -13.73 -2.73 5.31
N GLN A 116 -12.70 -2.54 6.12
CA GLN A 116 -12.80 -1.81 7.39
C GLN A 116 -13.14 -0.32 7.16
N LEU A 117 -12.50 0.31 6.18
CA LEU A 117 -12.76 1.69 5.82
C LEU A 117 -14.19 1.87 5.29
N LEU A 118 -14.63 0.97 4.41
CA LEU A 118 -15.95 1.01 3.79
C LEU A 118 -17.07 0.76 4.81
N TYR A 119 -16.87 -0.18 5.73
CA TYR A 119 -17.77 -0.39 6.86
C TYR A 119 -17.94 0.89 7.69
N LYS A 120 -16.84 1.59 8.00
CA LYS A 120 -16.88 2.87 8.73
C LYS A 120 -17.61 3.97 7.94
N ILE A 121 -17.38 4.07 6.63
CA ILE A 121 -18.08 5.03 5.76
C ILE A 121 -19.59 4.79 5.80
N ARG A 122 -20.05 3.54 5.59
CA ARG A 122 -21.48 3.23 5.54
C ARG A 122 -22.21 3.30 6.88
N LYS A 123 -21.50 3.07 8.00
CA LYS A 123 -22.11 3.09 9.33
C LYS A 123 -22.43 4.52 9.82
N ASN A 124 -22.02 5.57 9.10
CA ASN A 124 -22.40 6.96 9.36
C ASN A 124 -22.18 7.38 10.84
N GLU A 125 -21.10 6.92 11.47
CA GLU A 125 -20.72 7.48 12.77
C GLU A 125 -20.23 8.92 12.52
N CYS A 126 -21.11 9.89 12.75
CA CYS A 126 -20.74 11.28 12.97
C CYS A 126 -19.52 11.28 13.88
N TYR A 127 -18.39 11.75 13.37
CA TYR A 127 -17.11 11.85 14.04
C TYR A 127 -17.21 12.73 15.30
N LYS A 128 -17.71 12.14 16.39
CA LYS A 128 -17.49 12.64 17.75
C LYS A 128 -16.19 12.04 18.22
N LYS A 129 -15.29 12.90 18.70
CA LYS A 129 -14.01 12.57 19.34
C LYS A 129 -14.14 11.25 20.13
N MET A 130 -13.46 10.20 19.67
CA MET A 130 -13.44 8.93 20.40
C MET A 130 -12.25 8.95 21.37
N ASP A 131 -12.56 9.25 22.63
CA ASP A 131 -11.81 8.69 23.75
C ASP A 131 -12.00 7.16 23.73
N GLY A 132 -10.90 6.41 23.86
CA GLY A 132 -10.98 5.00 24.28
C GLY A 132 -10.53 3.91 23.31
N PHE A 133 -9.96 4.20 22.13
CA PHE A 133 -9.19 3.20 21.38
C PHE A 133 -7.69 3.41 21.57
N SER A 134 -7.15 2.92 22.69
CA SER A 134 -5.72 2.80 22.93
C SER A 134 -5.16 1.58 22.18
N ILE A 135 -5.04 1.71 20.85
CA ILE A 135 -4.06 0.92 20.10
C ILE A 135 -2.74 1.67 20.22
N ASN A 136 -1.67 0.99 20.67
CA ASN A 136 -0.37 1.62 20.80
C ASN A 136 0.09 2.14 19.42
N ILE A 137 0.12 3.46 19.26
CA ILE A 137 0.34 4.17 18.00
C ILE A 137 1.76 3.92 17.46
N GLU A 138 2.68 3.47 18.30
CA GLU A 138 4.03 3.07 17.92
C GLU A 138 4.08 1.73 17.19
N GLU A 139 3.04 0.90 17.29
CA GLU A 139 2.97 -0.44 16.66
C GLU A 139 2.23 -0.43 15.31
N CYS A 140 1.59 0.68 14.94
CA CYS A 140 0.80 0.79 13.72
C CYS A 140 1.24 1.99 12.85
N VAL A 141 2.31 1.77 12.08
CA VAL A 141 2.90 2.76 11.14
C VAL A 141 1.89 3.26 10.09
N VAL A 142 0.81 2.51 9.83
CA VAL A 142 -0.16 2.77 8.74
C VAL A 142 -1.16 3.90 9.06
N PHE A 143 -1.26 4.35 10.32
CA PHE A 143 -2.32 5.29 10.72
C PHE A 143 -1.81 6.63 11.28
N GLN A 144 -0.50 6.81 11.49
CA GLN A 144 0.05 8.04 12.08
C GLN A 144 -0.22 9.30 11.22
N ASP A 145 -0.35 9.14 9.90
CA ASP A 145 -0.56 10.23 8.94
C ASP A 145 -2.03 10.58 8.67
N VAL A 146 -2.97 9.75 9.13
CA VAL A 146 -4.41 10.00 8.96
C VAL A 146 -4.90 11.08 9.93
N PHE A 147 -4.20 11.30 11.05
CA PHE A 147 -4.71 12.08 12.18
C PHE A 147 -4.03 13.44 12.42
N LYS A 148 -3.00 13.84 11.63
CA LYS A 148 -2.27 15.11 11.86
C LYS A 148 -2.83 16.35 11.17
N LEU A 149 -3.86 16.25 10.33
CA LEU A 149 -4.38 17.38 9.56
C LEU A 149 -5.90 17.49 9.65
N VAL A 150 -6.41 17.81 10.84
CA VAL A 150 -7.51 18.78 10.96
C VAL A 150 -7.37 19.53 12.28
N ASN A 151 -6.62 20.64 12.27
CA ASN A 151 -6.90 21.71 13.21
C ASN A 151 -8.26 22.28 12.80
N CYS A 152 -9.33 21.79 13.41
CA CYS A 152 -10.60 22.51 13.42
C CYS A 152 -10.45 23.66 14.41
N ASN A 153 -10.08 24.84 13.89
CA ASN A 153 -10.60 26.11 14.38
C ASN A 153 -11.25 26.81 13.20
#